data_AF-I4EEG1-F1
#
_entry.id   AF-I4EEG1-F1
#
_cell.length_a   1.000
_cell.length_b   1.000
_cell.length_c   1.000
_cell.angle_alpha   90.00
_cell.angle_beta   90.00
_cell.angle_gamma   90.00
#
_symmetry.space_group_name_H-M   'P 1'
#
loop_
_entity.id
_entity.type
_entity.pdbx_description
1 polymer ?
#
loop_
_entity_poly.entity_id
_entity_poly.type
_entity_poly.pdbx_seq_one_letter_code
_entity_poly.pdbx_strand_id
1 'polypeptide(L)' 'MPSFSWPELALILVIVVVIFGVGKLPEIGGALGRGIKEFRSAADDTGEAKNGKLPERAETERSRKDAS' A
#
# COMPACT_ATOMS: atom_id res chain seq x y z
N MET A 1 25.33 26.37 4.36
CA MET A 1 25.04 24.93 4.19
C MET A 1 24.03 24.81 3.06
N PRO A 2 24.27 24.04 1.99
CA PRO A 2 23.29 23.87 0.93
C PRO A 2 22.10 23.10 1.49
N SER A 3 21.03 23.83 1.82
CA SER A 3 19.74 23.26 2.19
C SER A 3 19.04 22.88 0.90
N PHE A 4 19.20 21.61 0.49
CA PHE A 4 18.44 21.03 -0.61
C PHE A 4 16.96 21.31 -0.38
N SER A 5 16.46 22.27 -1.12
CA SER A 5 15.10 22.75 -0.95
C SER A 5 14.20 21.97 -1.91
N TRP A 6 12.93 21.86 -1.58
CA TRP A 6 11.94 21.19 -2.42
C TRP A 6 11.99 21.58 -3.92
N PRO A 7 12.32 22.84 -4.31
CA PRO A 7 12.51 23.23 -5.70
C PRO A 7 13.67 22.53 -6.44
N GLU A 8 14.80 22.26 -5.78
CA GLU A 8 15.95 21.60 -6.43
C GLU A 8 15.62 20.14 -6.76
N LEU A 9 14.92 19.46 -5.85
CA LEU A 9 14.43 18.10 -6.09
C LEU A 9 13.42 18.07 -7.24
N ALA A 10 12.52 19.06 -7.30
CA ALA A 10 11.57 19.21 -8.40
C ALA A 10 12.26 19.46 -9.75
N LEU A 11 13.33 20.25 -9.79
CA LEU A 11 14.10 20.49 -11.02
C LEU A 11 14.73 19.19 -11.55
N ILE A 12 15.33 18.39 -10.68
CA ILE A 12 15.91 17.09 -11.04
C ILE A 12 14.81 16.14 -11.53
N LEU A 13 13.66 16.12 -10.85
CA LEU A 13 12.51 15.31 -11.26
C LEU A 13 12.04 15.66 -12.67
N VAL A 14 11.97 16.95 -13.03
CA VAL A 14 11.62 17.40 -14.38
C VAL A 14 12.62 16.87 -15.41
N ILE A 15 13.93 16.91 -15.15
CA ILE A 15 14.94 16.37 -16.07
C ILE A 15 14.75 14.86 -16.28
N VAL A 16 14.53 14.12 -15.20
CA VAL A 16 14.24 12.67 -15.26
C VAL A 16 12.98 12.41 -16.10
N VAL A 17 11.91 13.18 -15.88
CA VAL A 17 10.66 13.09 -16.65
C VAL A 17 10.89 13.37 -18.13
N VAL A 18 11.77 14.29 -18.49
CA VAL A 18 12.08 14.59 -19.91
C VAL A 18 12.81 13.42 -20.58
N ILE A 19 13.74 12.77 -19.87
CA ILE A 19 14.51 11.62 -20.40
C ILE A 19 13.64 10.38 -20.53
N PHE A 20 12.89 10.05 -19.48
CA PHE A 20 12.07 8.83 -19.44
C PHE A 20 10.67 9.01 -20.03
N GLY A 21 10.16 10.25 -20.09
CA GLY A 21 8.81 10.59 -20.48
C GLY A 21 7.79 10.49 -19.34
N VAL A 22 6.77 11.37 -19.36
CA VAL A 22 5.67 11.41 -18.37
C VAL A 22 4.88 10.11 -18.28
N GLY A 23 4.84 9.31 -19.34
CA GLY A 23 4.11 8.04 -19.39
C GLY A 23 4.84 6.86 -18.74
N LYS A 24 6.18 6.89 -18.65
CA LYS A 24 6.97 5.79 -18.08
C LYS A 24 6.95 5.76 -16.56
N LEU A 25 6.82 6.92 -15.92
CA LEU A 25 6.71 7.02 -14.46
C LEU A 25 5.50 6.28 -13.87
N PRO A 26 4.25 6.45 -14.37
CA PRO A 26 3.10 5.70 -13.86
C PRO A 26 3.17 4.21 -14.21
N GLU A 27 3.75 3.85 -15.36
CA GLU A 27 3.96 2.45 -15.77
C GLU A 27 4.86 1.71 -14.76
N ILE A 28 6.02 2.31 -14.44
CA ILE A 28 6.99 1.76 -13.48
C ILE A 28 6.44 1.86 -12.04
N GLY A 29 5.83 2.99 -11.68
CA GLY A 29 5.25 3.22 -10.36
C GLY A 29 4.12 2.24 -10.03
N GLY A 30 3.28 1.87 -11.01
CA GLY A 30 2.24 0.87 -10.84
C GLY A 30 2.79 -0.53 -10.58
N ALA A 31 3.86 -0.92 -11.28
CA ALA A 31 4.53 -2.21 -11.07
C ALA A 31 5.24 -2.27 -9.70
N LEU A 32 6.00 -1.21 -9.36
CA LEU A 32 6.66 -1.08 -8.06
C LEU A 32 5.65 -1.03 -6.91
N GLY A 33 4.55 -0.29 -7.08
CA GLY A 33 3.51 -0.15 -6.06
C GLY A 33 2.84 -1.49 -5.72
N ARG A 34 2.57 -2.32 -6.74
CA ARG A 34 2.09 -3.69 -6.52
C ARG A 34 3.13 -4.54 -5.78
N GLY A 35 4.39 -4.51 -6.23
CA GLY A 35 5.48 -5.24 -5.56
C GLY A 35 5.67 -4.83 -4.10
N ILE A 36 5.63 -3.53 -3.79
CA ILE A 36 5.72 -3.01 -2.42
C ILE A 36 4.50 -3.43 -1.60
N LYS A 37 3.30 -3.43 -2.18
CA LYS A 37 2.08 -3.87 -1.50
C LYS A 37 2.15 -5.36 -1.14
N GLU A 38 2.51 -6.22 -2.09
CA GLU A 38 2.71 -7.65 -1.84
C GLU A 38 3.82 -7.88 -0.81
N PHE A 39 4.95 -7.18 -0.93
CA PHE A 39 6.05 -7.27 0.03
C PHE A 39 5.62 -6.83 1.43
N ARG A 40 4.86 -5.73 1.53
CA ARG A 40 4.31 -5.25 2.80
C ARG A 40 3.34 -6.26 3.40
N SER A 41 2.43 -6.81 2.61
CA SER A 41 1.49 -7.84 3.07
C SER A 41 2.21 -9.10 3.55
N ALA A 42 3.20 -9.60 2.81
CA ALA A 42 3.99 -10.76 3.22
C ALA A 42 4.85 -10.48 4.47
N ALA A 43 5.40 -9.27 4.58
CA ALA A 43 6.14 -8.84 5.77
C ALA A 43 5.23 -8.72 7.01
N ASP A 44 4.00 -8.24 6.84
CA ASP A 44 2.97 -8.17 7.89
C ASP A 44 2.50 -9.56 8.33
N ASP A 45 2.40 -10.52 7.39
CA ASP A 45 2.03 -11.91 7.68
C ASP A 45 3.16 -12.68 8.37
N THR A 46 4.42 -12.30 8.13
CA THR A 46 5.61 -12.90 8.75
C THR A 46 5.89 -12.33 10.16
N GLY A 47 5.45 -11.11 10.44
CA GLY A 47 5.57 -10.48 11.75
C GLY A 47 4.20 -10.34 12.40
N GLU A 48 3.82 -11.29 13.26
CA GLU A 48 2.53 -11.34 13.97
C GLU A 48 2.03 -9.98 14.54
N ALA A 49 1.31 -9.21 13.73
CA ALA A 49 0.55 -8.04 14.15
C ALA A 49 -0.78 -8.00 13.42
N LYS A 50 -1.72 -8.80 13.94
CA LYS A 50 -3.14 -8.74 13.63
C LYS A 50 -3.64 -7.30 13.56
N ASN A 51 -4.29 -6.92 12.46
CA ASN A 51 -5.34 -5.92 12.52
C ASN A 51 -6.55 -6.30 11.64
N GLY A 52 -7.58 -6.82 12.30
CA GLY A 52 -8.95 -6.38 12.05
C GLY A 52 -9.66 -6.89 10.80
N LYS A 53 -9.76 -8.21 10.61
CA LYS A 53 -10.94 -8.83 9.98
C LYS A 53 -11.34 -10.08 10.75
N LEU A 54 -11.91 -9.91 11.94
CA LEU A 54 -12.77 -10.95 12.50
C LEU A 54 -14.02 -10.99 11.60
N PRO A 55 -14.38 -12.14 11.00
CA PRO A 55 -15.70 -12.30 10.43
C PRO A 55 -16.72 -12.26 11.59
N GLU A 56 -17.30 -11.08 11.78
CA GLU A 56 -18.49 -10.81 12.61
C GLU A 56 -19.73 -11.49 11.99
N ARG A 57 -19.71 -12.82 11.88
CA ARG A 57 -20.81 -13.61 11.31
C ARG A 57 -21.04 -14.95 12.02
N ALA A 58 -20.76 -15.01 13.33
CA ALA A 58 -20.95 -16.23 14.13
C ALA A 58 -21.90 -16.07 15.33
N GLU A 59 -22.71 -15.01 15.38
CA GLU A 59 -23.68 -14.79 16.48
C GLU A 59 -25.15 -14.99 16.11
N THR A 60 -25.50 -15.31 14.86
CA THR A 60 -26.91 -15.49 14.47
C THR A 60 -27.47 -16.88 14.76
N GLU A 61 -26.66 -17.86 15.19
CA GLU A 61 -27.09 -19.27 15.30
C GLU A 61 -27.34 -19.78 16.73
N ARG A 62 -27.37 -18.91 17.76
CA ARG A 62 -27.73 -19.32 19.13
C ARG A 62 -29.15 -18.96 19.55
N SER A 63 -29.83 -18.01 18.89
CA SER A 63 -31.17 -17.57 19.30
C SER A 63 -32.32 -18.51 18.88
N ARG A 64 -32.06 -19.60 18.14
CA ARG A 64 -33.11 -20.52 17.65
C ARG A 64 -33.22 -21.83 18.45
N LYS A 65 -32.31 -22.10 19.39
CA LYS A 65 -32.25 -23.37 20.11
C LYS A 65 -32.89 -23.33 21.51
N ASP A 66 -33.28 -22.15 21.98
CA ASP A 66 -33.93 -21.95 23.28
C ASP A 66 -35.47 -21.86 23.19
N ALA A 67 -36.03 -22.05 21.99
CA ALA A 67 -37.47 -21.96 21.72
C ALA A 67 -38.08 -23.27 21.19
N SER A 68 -37.49 -24.44 21.49
CA SER A 68 -38.08 -25.75 21.18
C SER A 68 -37.85 -26.74 22.31
#